data_AF-V7CM52-F1
#
_entry.id   AF-V7CM52-F1
#
_cell.length_a   1.000
_cell.length_b   1.000
_cell.length_c   1.000
_cell.angle_alpha   90.00
_cell.angle_beta   90.00
_cell.angle_gamma   90.00
#
_symmetry.space_group_name_H-M   'P 1'
#
loop_
_entity.id
_entity.type
_entity.pdbx_description
1 polymer ?
#
loop_
_entity_poly.entity_id
_entity_poly.type
_entity_poly.pdbx_seq_one_letter_code
_entity_poly.pdbx_strand_id
1 'polypeptide(L)'
;MGLCFASLAPRQTPSSSLPYSGSGREGTSVDGGSSSSISGNNAVFPRVETRNLKQFNFADLKAATKSFRSDVLLGEGGFGKVYKGWLDEKTLTPTKSGSGMVVAVKKLNSESVQGFREWQSEINFLGRISHPNLVKLLGYCCDDVEFLLVYELMPKGSLENHLFRRNTSTETLSWNTRIKIAIGAARGLAFLHTSEKQIIYRDFKASNILLDEDYNAKISDFGLAKLGPSGGYSHVTTRIMGTYGYAAPEYVATGHLYVKSDVYGFGVVLLEILTGLRALDRNRPLEQQNLIEWAKPSLSDKKKLKSIMDERIEGQYSTKAAMRAAHLTLKCLQRDHRKRPPMKDVLETLERIEAIKNRRQ
;
A
#
# COMPACT_ATOMS: atom_id res chain seq x y z
N MET A 1 -26.44 8.97 -22.16
CA MET A 1 -25.54 8.72 -23.30
C MET A 1 -24.12 8.68 -22.76
N GLY A 2 -23.55 7.59 -22.25
CA GLY A 2 -23.66 6.18 -22.62
C GLY A 2 -22.27 5.71 -23.05
N LEU A 3 -21.29 5.69 -22.13
CA LEU A 3 -19.94 5.21 -22.39
C LEU A 3 -19.74 3.84 -21.72
N CYS A 4 -19.63 2.81 -22.56
CA CYS A 4 -19.41 1.42 -22.22
C CYS A 4 -17.93 1.10 -21.97
N PHE A 5 -17.71 0.39 -20.86
CA PHE A 5 -16.83 -0.77 -20.60
C PHE A 5 -15.49 -0.94 -21.35
N ALA A 6 -14.42 -1.06 -20.55
CA ALA A 6 -13.37 -2.03 -20.81
C ALA A 6 -13.61 -3.27 -19.93
N SER A 7 -13.89 -4.39 -20.59
CA SER A 7 -14.11 -5.72 -20.05
C SER A 7 -12.81 -6.32 -19.47
N LEU A 8 -12.89 -6.97 -18.32
CA LEU A 8 -11.92 -8.00 -17.89
C LEU A 8 -12.67 -9.33 -17.81
N ALA A 9 -12.37 -10.21 -18.77
CA ALA A 9 -12.89 -11.58 -18.85
C ALA A 9 -12.30 -12.50 -17.74
N PRO A 10 -12.98 -13.59 -17.38
CA PRO A 10 -12.67 -14.42 -16.21
C PRO A 10 -11.40 -15.26 -16.40
N ARG A 11 -10.64 -15.46 -15.31
CA ARG A 11 -9.49 -16.38 -15.30
C ARG A 11 -9.98 -17.83 -15.35
N GLN A 12 -9.65 -18.52 -16.44
CA GLN A 12 -9.65 -19.98 -16.50
C GLN A 12 -8.43 -20.52 -15.74
N THR A 13 -8.66 -21.52 -14.90
CA THR A 13 -7.64 -22.32 -14.23
C THR A 13 -7.08 -23.38 -15.18
N PRO A 14 -5.76 -23.49 -15.39
CA PRO A 14 -5.19 -24.71 -15.94
C PRO A 14 -4.92 -25.68 -14.80
N SER A 15 -5.72 -26.74 -14.76
CA SER A 15 -5.36 -28.01 -14.14
C SER A 15 -4.23 -28.64 -14.96
N SER A 16 -3.08 -28.90 -14.34
CA SER A 16 -2.11 -29.86 -14.86
C SER A 16 -1.46 -30.59 -13.71
N SER A 17 -2.06 -31.72 -13.38
CA SER A 17 -1.43 -32.85 -12.70
C SER A 17 -0.33 -33.44 -13.60
N LEU A 18 0.88 -33.59 -13.06
CA LEU A 18 1.84 -34.56 -13.57
C LEU A 18 2.26 -35.50 -12.42
N PRO A 19 2.39 -36.81 -12.70
CA PRO A 19 2.51 -37.84 -11.68
C PRO A 19 3.97 -37.99 -11.23
N TYR A 20 4.19 -38.15 -9.92
CA TYR A 20 5.43 -38.69 -9.40
C TYR A 20 5.17 -40.09 -8.83
N SER A 21 5.62 -41.09 -9.57
CA SER A 21 5.72 -42.48 -9.16
C SER A 21 6.88 -42.65 -8.18
N GLY A 22 6.60 -43.15 -6.98
CA GLY A 22 7.60 -43.51 -5.99
C GLY A 22 7.01 -44.49 -4.97
N SER A 23 7.34 -45.76 -5.18
CA SER A 23 6.89 -46.93 -4.43
C SER A 23 7.44 -47.03 -3.00
N GLY A 24 6.57 -47.46 -2.07
CA GLY A 24 6.90 -48.42 -1.00
C GLY A 24 7.31 -47.84 0.36
N ARG A 25 6.44 -47.96 1.35
CA ARG A 25 6.46 -49.06 2.35
C ARG A 25 5.37 -48.86 3.40
N GLU A 26 4.68 -49.95 3.68
CA GLU A 26 3.64 -50.11 4.68
C GLU A 26 4.18 -49.94 6.11
N GLY A 27 3.33 -49.37 6.97
CA GLY A 27 3.51 -49.29 8.40
C GLY A 27 2.15 -49.03 9.04
N THR A 28 1.46 -50.10 9.38
CA THR A 28 0.19 -50.14 10.13
C THR A 28 0.38 -49.58 11.54
N SER A 29 -0.59 -48.82 12.04
CA SER A 29 -0.92 -48.72 13.49
C SER A 29 -2.15 -47.83 13.75
N VAL A 30 -3.27 -48.51 13.99
CA VAL A 30 -4.33 -48.35 15.02
C VAL A 30 -5.17 -47.06 15.15
N ASP A 31 -6.47 -47.35 15.26
CA ASP A 31 -7.65 -46.53 15.46
C ASP A 31 -7.66 -45.60 16.67
N GLY A 32 -8.45 -44.53 16.54
CA GLY A 32 -8.85 -43.65 17.62
C GLY A 32 -9.93 -42.65 17.20
N GLY A 33 -11.02 -43.16 16.61
CA GLY A 33 -12.21 -42.36 16.33
C GLY A 33 -12.96 -42.00 17.61
N SER A 34 -13.12 -40.71 17.89
CA SER A 34 -14.10 -40.22 18.85
C SER A 34 -14.80 -39.01 18.25
N SER A 35 -16.01 -39.27 17.76
CA SER A 35 -17.03 -38.29 17.46
C SER A 35 -17.35 -37.49 18.72
N SER A 36 -17.16 -36.17 18.66
CA SER A 36 -17.79 -35.26 19.62
C SER A 36 -18.51 -34.15 18.86
N SER A 37 -19.80 -34.10 19.17
CA SER A 37 -20.85 -33.19 18.75
C SER A 37 -20.43 -31.72 18.72
N ILE A 38 -20.68 -31.06 17.59
CA ILE A 38 -20.68 -29.60 17.46
C ILE A 38 -21.89 -29.07 18.24
N SER A 39 -21.64 -28.46 19.38
CA SER A 39 -22.63 -27.63 20.08
C SER A 39 -21.95 -26.36 20.57
N GLY A 40 -22.41 -25.23 20.01
CA GLY A 40 -22.36 -23.90 20.60
C GLY A 40 -20.99 -23.38 21.03
N ASN A 41 -20.20 -22.88 20.09
CA ASN A 41 -19.14 -21.93 20.43
C ASN A 41 -19.52 -20.53 19.94
N ASN A 42 -20.01 -19.71 20.86
CA ASN A 42 -19.81 -18.26 20.82
C ASN A 42 -18.33 -18.02 20.54
N ALA A 43 -18.00 -17.55 19.33
CA ALA A 43 -16.65 -17.16 18.99
C ALA A 43 -16.23 -16.03 19.92
N VAL A 44 -15.45 -16.36 20.96
CA VAL A 44 -14.80 -15.38 21.82
C VAL A 44 -13.76 -14.68 20.97
N PHE A 45 -14.13 -13.53 20.41
CA PHE A 45 -13.23 -12.64 19.71
C PHE A 45 -12.12 -12.21 20.67
N PRO A 46 -10.83 -12.39 20.32
CA PRO A 46 -9.76 -11.84 21.12
C PRO A 46 -9.96 -10.33 21.19
N ARG A 47 -10.23 -9.78 22.39
CA ARG A 47 -10.29 -8.34 22.63
C ARG A 47 -8.94 -7.75 22.22
N VAL A 48 -8.88 -7.19 21.01
CA VAL A 48 -7.73 -6.39 20.61
C VAL A 48 -7.84 -5.12 21.44
N GLU A 49 -6.99 -4.98 22.47
CA GLU A 49 -6.85 -3.72 23.19
C GLU A 49 -6.36 -2.65 22.21
N THR A 50 -7.30 -1.92 21.63
CA THR A 50 -7.08 -0.79 20.74
C THR A 50 -7.29 0.45 21.58
N ARG A 51 -6.19 1.02 22.08
CA ARG A 51 -6.26 2.27 22.83
C ARG A 51 -6.68 3.34 21.82
N ASN A 52 -7.95 3.76 21.86
CA ASN A 52 -8.55 4.90 21.14
C ASN A 52 -9.29 4.63 19.81
N LEU A 53 -9.63 3.39 19.42
CA LEU A 53 -10.50 3.18 18.26
C LEU A 53 -11.98 3.14 18.68
N LYS A 54 -12.85 3.84 17.95
CA LYS A 54 -14.30 3.72 18.13
C LYS A 54 -14.83 2.46 17.47
N GLN A 55 -15.58 1.65 18.21
CA GLN A 55 -16.44 0.63 17.61
C GLN A 55 -17.74 1.31 17.16
N PHE A 56 -17.99 1.27 15.85
CA PHE A 56 -19.19 1.80 15.23
C PHE A 56 -20.20 0.69 14.98
N ASN A 57 -21.48 1.04 15.05
CA ASN A 57 -22.55 0.18 14.59
C ASN A 57 -22.68 0.32 13.05
N PHE A 58 -23.07 -0.75 12.38
CA PHE A 58 -23.27 -0.76 10.93
C PHE A 58 -24.34 0.26 10.50
N ALA A 59 -25.41 0.40 11.29
CA ALA A 59 -26.46 1.38 11.03
C ALA A 59 -25.92 2.82 10.98
N ASP A 60 -24.98 3.16 11.86
CA ASP A 60 -24.37 4.49 11.89
C ASP A 60 -23.52 4.72 10.63
N LEU A 61 -22.68 3.77 10.25
CA LEU A 61 -21.85 3.89 9.04
C LEU A 61 -22.69 3.88 7.77
N LYS A 62 -23.79 3.12 7.75
CA LYS A 62 -24.77 3.15 6.68
C LYS A 62 -25.41 4.53 6.58
N ALA A 63 -25.82 5.15 7.69
CA ALA A 63 -26.35 6.51 7.69
C ALA A 63 -25.31 7.55 7.22
N ALA A 64 -24.09 7.48 7.77
CA ALA A 64 -23.00 8.40 7.45
C ALA A 64 -22.60 8.39 5.97
N THR A 65 -22.74 7.24 5.30
CA THR A 65 -22.39 7.02 3.88
C THR A 65 -23.59 7.09 2.93
N LYS A 66 -24.74 7.59 3.37
CA LYS A 66 -26.01 7.61 2.60
C LYS A 66 -26.40 6.23 2.06
N SER A 67 -26.27 5.19 2.88
CA SER A 67 -26.46 3.79 2.51
C SER A 67 -25.50 3.29 1.43
N PHE A 68 -24.22 3.69 1.51
CA PHE A 68 -23.17 3.26 0.58
C PHE A 68 -23.49 3.57 -0.89
N ARG A 69 -24.10 4.73 -1.16
CA ARG A 69 -24.45 5.12 -2.53
C ARG A 69 -23.20 5.30 -3.40
N SER A 70 -23.37 5.08 -4.70
CA SER A 70 -22.30 5.22 -5.68
C SER A 70 -21.79 6.65 -5.86
N ASP A 71 -22.62 7.67 -5.59
CA ASP A 71 -22.21 9.09 -5.70
C ASP A 71 -21.21 9.53 -4.62
N VAL A 72 -21.09 8.75 -3.54
CA VAL A 72 -20.10 8.96 -2.48
C VAL A 72 -18.98 7.92 -2.50
N LEU A 73 -18.90 7.08 -3.55
CA LEU A 73 -17.81 6.13 -3.73
C LEU A 73 -16.52 6.90 -4.08
N LEU A 74 -15.48 6.69 -3.27
CA LEU A 74 -14.15 7.29 -3.46
C LEU A 74 -13.23 6.36 -4.27
N GLY A 75 -13.41 5.05 -4.15
CA GLY A 75 -12.61 4.06 -4.87
C GLY A 75 -13.02 2.62 -4.57
N GLU A 76 -12.58 1.72 -5.43
CA GLU A 76 -12.81 0.28 -5.34
C GLU A 76 -11.54 -0.47 -5.74
N GLY A 77 -11.22 -1.54 -5.03
CA GLY A 77 -10.06 -2.39 -5.32
C GLY A 77 -10.19 -3.76 -4.68
N GLY A 78 -9.10 -4.55 -4.72
CA GLY A 78 -9.07 -5.92 -4.17
C GLY A 78 -9.41 -6.02 -2.67
N PHE A 79 -9.33 -4.90 -1.95
CA PHE A 79 -9.57 -4.78 -0.51
C PHE A 79 -10.99 -4.26 -0.18
N GLY A 80 -11.87 -4.14 -1.18
CA GLY A 80 -13.24 -3.66 -1.03
C GLY A 80 -13.49 -2.25 -1.57
N LYS A 81 -14.54 -1.61 -1.07
CA LYS A 81 -15.04 -0.30 -1.54
C LYS A 81 -14.86 0.75 -0.47
N VAL A 82 -14.45 1.96 -0.86
CA VAL A 82 -14.26 3.10 0.06
C VAL A 82 -15.27 4.19 -0.24
N TYR A 83 -16.03 4.60 0.76
CA TYR A 83 -17.08 5.61 0.65
C TYR A 83 -16.75 6.83 1.48
N LYS A 84 -17.17 8.00 1.01
CA LYS A 84 -17.16 9.25 1.77
C LYS A 84 -18.31 9.23 2.78
N GLY A 85 -18.00 9.59 4.02
CA GLY A 85 -18.98 9.71 5.09
C GLY A 85 -18.85 11.02 5.87
N TRP A 86 -19.87 11.33 6.67
CA TRP A 86 -19.91 12.51 7.54
C TRP A 86 -20.26 12.09 8.97
N LEU A 87 -19.38 12.47 9.90
CA LEU A 87 -19.52 12.20 11.32
C LEU A 87 -19.38 13.51 12.11
N ASP A 88 -20.00 13.59 13.28
CA ASP A 88 -19.73 14.65 14.24
C ASP A 88 -18.31 14.49 14.80
N GLU A 89 -17.57 15.60 14.93
CA GLU A 89 -16.15 15.56 15.25
C GLU A 89 -15.87 15.04 16.67
N LYS A 90 -16.78 15.30 17.61
CA LYS A 90 -16.60 14.93 19.03
C LYS A 90 -17.22 13.57 19.35
N THR A 91 -18.47 13.36 18.93
CA THR A 91 -19.24 12.17 19.26
C THR A 91 -19.02 11.03 18.27
N LEU A 92 -18.46 11.33 17.09
CA LEU A 92 -18.33 10.41 15.96
C LEU A 92 -19.67 9.76 15.58
N THR A 93 -20.77 10.48 15.75
CA THR A 93 -22.11 10.03 15.33
C THR A 93 -22.41 10.50 13.91
N PRO A 94 -23.29 9.84 13.14
CA PRO A 94 -23.61 10.26 11.77
C PRO A 94 -24.21 11.66 11.71
N THR A 95 -23.79 12.46 10.73
CA THR A 95 -24.31 13.80 10.50
C THR A 95 -24.85 13.97 9.08
N LYS A 96 -25.54 15.09 8.83
CA LYS A 96 -25.98 15.45 7.47
C LYS A 96 -24.76 15.70 6.59
N SER A 97 -24.85 15.32 5.32
CA SER A 97 -23.78 15.58 4.36
C SER A 97 -23.44 17.07 4.26
N GLY A 98 -22.15 17.36 4.29
CA GLY A 98 -21.63 18.74 4.31
C GLY A 98 -21.53 19.34 5.71
N SER A 99 -21.96 18.62 6.76
CA SER A 99 -21.78 19.00 8.15
C SER A 99 -20.85 18.03 8.87
N GLY A 100 -20.06 18.51 9.83
CA GLY A 100 -19.15 17.68 10.61
C GLY A 100 -17.85 17.28 9.89
N MET A 101 -17.13 16.34 10.48
CA MET A 101 -15.90 15.78 9.96
C MET A 101 -16.18 14.82 8.81
N VAL A 102 -15.44 14.98 7.72
CA VAL A 102 -15.51 14.07 6.58
C VAL A 102 -14.57 12.89 6.80
N VAL A 103 -15.06 11.67 6.58
CA VAL A 103 -14.32 10.42 6.78
C VAL A 103 -14.32 9.54 5.53
N ALA A 104 -13.37 8.60 5.49
CA ALA A 104 -13.35 7.52 4.51
C ALA A 104 -13.76 6.21 5.19
N VAL A 105 -14.86 5.60 4.73
CA VAL A 105 -15.40 4.33 5.24
C VAL A 105 -15.08 3.23 4.24
N LYS A 106 -14.12 2.37 4.58
CA LYS A 106 -13.74 1.19 3.79
C LYS A 106 -14.62 0.01 4.21
N LYS A 107 -15.47 -0.45 3.30
CA LYS A 107 -16.25 -1.68 3.43
C LYS A 107 -15.47 -2.81 2.77
N LEU A 108 -14.99 -3.77 3.56
CA LEU A 108 -14.23 -4.92 3.04
C LEU A 108 -15.17 -5.95 2.42
N ASN A 109 -14.62 -6.82 1.58
CA ASN A 109 -15.39 -7.90 0.98
C ASN A 109 -15.68 -9.00 2.01
N SER A 110 -16.91 -9.00 2.53
CA SER A 110 -17.41 -9.86 3.61
C SER A 110 -17.40 -11.36 3.27
N GLU A 111 -17.46 -11.71 1.98
CA GLU A 111 -17.52 -13.11 1.53
C GLU A 111 -16.13 -13.79 1.49
N SER A 112 -15.05 -13.06 1.81
CA SER A 112 -13.69 -13.57 1.70
C SER A 112 -13.00 -13.74 3.05
N VAL A 113 -12.40 -14.91 3.30
CA VAL A 113 -11.49 -15.15 4.44
C VAL A 113 -10.33 -14.15 4.45
N GLN A 114 -9.96 -13.65 3.28
CA GLN A 114 -8.93 -12.62 3.13
C GLN A 114 -9.37 -11.27 3.69
N GLY A 115 -10.61 -10.83 3.43
CA GLY A 115 -11.15 -9.57 3.95
C GLY A 115 -11.12 -9.51 5.48
N PHE A 116 -11.49 -10.59 6.17
CA PHE A 116 -11.40 -10.65 7.63
C PHE A 116 -9.95 -10.50 8.14
N ARG A 117 -9.00 -11.20 7.51
CA ARG A 117 -7.58 -11.14 7.90
C ARG A 117 -7.00 -9.74 7.67
N GLU A 118 -7.38 -9.08 6.59
CA GLU A 118 -6.96 -7.72 6.27
C GLU A 118 -7.55 -6.73 7.27
N TRP A 119 -8.86 -6.83 7.56
CA TRP A 119 -9.53 -6.02 8.58
C TRP A 119 -8.84 -6.14 9.94
N GLN A 120 -8.58 -7.38 10.39
CA GLN A 120 -7.90 -7.64 11.66
C GLN A 120 -6.45 -7.11 11.65
N SER A 121 -5.75 -7.24 10.52
CA SER A 121 -4.41 -6.68 10.35
C SER A 121 -4.41 -5.17 10.52
N GLU A 122 -5.30 -4.46 9.83
CA GLU A 122 -5.38 -3.00 9.89
C GLU A 122 -5.66 -2.51 11.31
N ILE A 123 -6.60 -3.13 12.03
CA ILE A 123 -6.88 -2.80 13.43
C ILE A 123 -5.66 -3.05 14.32
N ASN A 124 -4.98 -4.19 14.15
CA ASN A 124 -3.83 -4.55 14.97
C ASN A 124 -2.65 -3.58 14.79
N PHE A 125 -2.43 -3.08 13.58
CA PHE A 125 -1.34 -2.14 13.30
C PHE A 125 -1.77 -0.71 13.59
N LEU A 126 -2.77 -0.17 12.87
CA LEU A 126 -3.17 1.23 12.98
C LEU A 126 -3.92 1.55 14.28
N GLY A 127 -4.47 0.57 14.98
CA GLY A 127 -5.02 0.75 16.32
C GLY A 127 -3.97 0.86 17.42
N ARG A 128 -2.69 0.64 17.12
CA ARG A 128 -1.58 0.67 18.10
C ARG A 128 -0.47 1.64 17.76
N ILE A 129 -0.38 2.08 16.50
CA ILE A 129 0.65 3.00 16.03
C ILE A 129 0.01 4.27 15.50
N SER A 130 0.66 5.41 15.75
CA SER A 130 0.23 6.71 15.21
C SER A 130 1.47 7.49 14.80
N HIS A 131 1.42 8.07 13.60
CA HIS A 131 2.51 8.86 13.04
C HIS A 131 1.97 9.80 11.96
N PRO A 132 2.50 11.04 11.80
CA PRO A 132 1.98 12.01 10.84
C PRO A 132 1.94 11.55 9.38
N ASN A 133 2.81 10.59 9.01
CA ASN A 133 2.87 10.01 7.66
C ASN A 133 2.21 8.63 7.54
N LEU A 134 1.36 8.25 8.49
CA LEU A 134 0.48 7.08 8.41
C LEU A 134 -0.97 7.55 8.50
N VAL A 135 -1.87 6.95 7.72
CA VAL A 135 -3.29 7.31 7.78
C VAL A 135 -3.86 6.91 9.14
N LYS A 136 -4.61 7.83 9.75
CA LYS A 136 -5.25 7.62 11.04
C LYS A 136 -6.51 6.77 10.88
N LEU A 137 -6.52 5.61 11.51
CA LEU A 137 -7.72 4.82 11.75
C LEU A 137 -8.49 5.45 12.92
N LEU A 138 -9.74 5.83 12.66
CA LEU A 138 -10.65 6.44 13.64
C LEU A 138 -11.47 5.36 14.37
N GLY A 139 -11.75 4.25 13.69
CA GLY A 139 -12.46 3.15 14.28
C GLY A 139 -12.84 2.07 13.28
N TYR A 140 -13.69 1.16 13.71
CA TYR A 140 -14.07 -0.03 12.96
C TYR A 140 -15.51 -0.44 13.24
N CYS A 141 -16.07 -1.26 12.36
CA CYS A 141 -17.35 -1.95 12.54
C CYS A 141 -17.12 -3.45 12.32
N CYS A 142 -17.76 -4.26 13.16
CA CYS A 142 -17.80 -5.71 13.10
C CYS A 142 -19.19 -6.16 13.54
N ASP A 143 -20.16 -6.05 12.63
CA ASP A 143 -21.55 -6.45 12.88
C ASP A 143 -21.86 -7.63 11.94
N ASP A 144 -22.08 -8.81 12.51
CA ASP A 144 -22.26 -10.08 11.79
C ASP A 144 -21.14 -10.37 10.77
N VAL A 145 -21.43 -10.20 9.48
CA VAL A 145 -20.50 -10.40 8.35
C VAL A 145 -19.94 -9.08 7.80
N GLU A 146 -20.35 -7.95 8.37
CA GLU A 146 -20.00 -6.61 7.89
C GLU A 146 -18.75 -6.09 8.57
N PHE A 147 -17.62 -6.15 7.85
CA PHE A 147 -16.34 -5.62 8.28
C PHE A 147 -16.07 -4.26 7.63
N LEU A 148 -16.00 -3.21 8.45
CA LEU A 148 -15.68 -1.86 7.98
C LEU A 148 -14.59 -1.21 8.82
N LEU A 149 -13.88 -0.29 8.18
CA LEU A 149 -12.85 0.55 8.78
C LEU A 149 -13.15 2.01 8.46
N VAL A 150 -12.94 2.89 9.43
CA VAL A 150 -13.21 4.34 9.31
C VAL A 150 -11.90 5.09 9.48
N TYR A 151 -11.52 5.88 8.49
CA TYR A 151 -10.29 6.66 8.48
C TYR A 151 -10.57 8.15 8.36
N GLU A 152 -9.56 8.96 8.68
CA GLU A 152 -9.52 10.34 8.20
C GLU A 152 -9.61 10.36 6.66
N LEU A 153 -10.33 11.34 6.11
CA LEU A 153 -10.37 11.52 4.66
C LEU A 153 -9.09 12.20 4.17
N MET A 154 -8.53 11.66 3.09
CA MET A 154 -7.38 12.24 2.38
C MET A 154 -7.88 12.91 1.08
N PRO A 155 -8.16 14.22 1.10
CA PRO A 155 -8.97 14.90 0.06
C PRO A 155 -8.30 14.96 -1.31
N LYS A 156 -6.96 14.98 -1.38
CA LYS A 156 -6.23 14.92 -2.66
C LYS A 156 -6.12 13.50 -3.19
N GLY A 157 -6.61 12.48 -2.49
CA GLY A 157 -6.58 11.09 -2.93
C GLY A 157 -5.16 10.50 -2.97
N SER A 158 -4.93 9.51 -3.82
CA SER A 158 -3.65 8.80 -3.92
C SER A 158 -2.64 9.48 -4.83
N LEU A 159 -1.34 9.33 -4.54
CA LEU A 159 -0.23 9.77 -5.40
C LEU A 159 -0.36 9.21 -6.83
N GLU A 160 -0.83 7.98 -6.97
CA GLU A 160 -1.12 7.35 -8.27
C GLU A 160 -2.01 8.25 -9.16
N ASN A 161 -3.04 8.86 -8.57
CA ASN A 161 -3.96 9.72 -9.32
C ASN A 161 -3.26 10.96 -9.88
N HIS A 162 -2.31 11.52 -9.13
CA HIS A 162 -1.55 12.70 -9.54
C HIS A 162 -0.43 12.39 -10.53
N LEU A 163 0.16 11.20 -10.45
CA LEU A 163 1.23 10.80 -11.38
C LEU A 163 0.67 10.39 -12.74
N PHE A 164 -0.39 9.57 -12.77
CA PHE A 164 -0.78 8.84 -13.99
C PHE A 164 -2.10 9.28 -14.62
N ARG A 165 -3.01 9.93 -13.88
CA ARG A 165 -4.25 10.41 -14.51
C ARG A 165 -3.96 11.66 -15.31
N ARG A 166 -4.24 11.60 -16.60
CA ARG A 166 -4.26 12.75 -17.50
C ARG A 166 -5.67 13.29 -17.55
N ASN A 167 -6.13 13.92 -16.47
CA ASN A 167 -7.30 14.78 -16.55
C ASN A 167 -6.81 16.24 -16.55
N THR A 168 -7.51 17.12 -17.27
CA THR A 168 -7.14 18.53 -17.40
C THR A 168 -7.36 19.35 -16.13
N SER A 169 -8.00 18.77 -15.10
CA SER A 169 -8.33 19.42 -13.83
C SER A 169 -7.41 19.05 -12.66
N THR A 170 -6.55 18.03 -12.79
CA THR A 170 -5.53 17.67 -11.80
C THR A 170 -4.26 18.42 -12.08
N GLU A 171 -3.92 19.33 -11.16
CA GLU A 171 -2.65 20.03 -11.16
C GLU A 171 -1.49 19.03 -11.15
N THR A 172 -0.53 19.22 -12.05
CA THR A 172 0.65 18.35 -12.06
C THR A 172 1.54 18.66 -10.87
N LEU A 173 1.96 17.64 -10.13
CA LEU A 173 2.88 17.80 -9.01
C LEU A 173 4.22 18.35 -9.49
N SER A 174 4.60 19.50 -8.93
CA SER A 174 5.93 20.08 -9.11
C SER A 174 7.04 19.15 -8.61
N TRP A 175 8.29 19.37 -9.05
CA TRP A 175 9.45 18.65 -8.51
C TRP A 175 9.52 18.72 -6.98
N ASN A 176 9.35 19.91 -6.40
CA ASN A 176 9.43 20.10 -4.96
C ASN A 176 8.32 19.32 -4.23
N THR A 177 7.09 19.36 -4.75
CA THR A 177 5.97 18.61 -4.16
C THR A 177 6.21 17.10 -4.25
N ARG A 178 6.75 16.62 -5.36
CA ARG A 178 7.13 15.20 -5.54
C ARG A 178 8.17 14.75 -4.52
N ILE A 179 9.22 15.54 -4.29
CA ILE A 179 10.24 15.25 -3.28
C ILE A 179 9.67 15.33 -1.86
N LYS A 180 8.83 16.32 -1.56
CA LYS A 180 8.10 16.41 -0.27
C LYS A 180 7.29 15.15 0.01
N ILE A 181 6.55 14.65 -0.99
CA ILE A 181 5.76 13.41 -0.88
C ILE A 181 6.66 12.20 -0.63
N ALA A 182 7.76 12.07 -1.38
CA ALA A 182 8.74 11.00 -1.18
C ALA A 182 9.35 11.02 0.23
N ILE A 183 9.68 12.20 0.76
CA ILE A 183 10.17 12.39 2.13
C ILE A 183 9.13 11.93 3.15
N GLY A 184 7.87 12.37 3.01
CA GLY A 184 6.79 11.96 3.92
C GLY A 184 6.59 10.45 3.92
N ALA A 185 6.55 9.82 2.75
CA ALA A 185 6.42 8.37 2.63
C ALA A 185 7.65 7.63 3.19
N ALA A 186 8.87 8.15 2.97
CA ALA A 186 10.09 7.59 3.55
C ALA A 186 10.09 7.68 5.08
N ARG A 187 9.61 8.79 5.64
CA ARG A 187 9.48 8.99 7.09
C ARG A 187 8.48 8.01 7.71
N GLY A 188 7.34 7.77 7.05
CA GLY A 188 6.37 6.76 7.45
C GLY A 188 6.95 5.34 7.47
N LEU A 189 7.63 4.92 6.39
CA LEU A 189 8.29 3.61 6.36
C LEU A 189 9.44 3.49 7.36
N ALA A 190 10.26 4.53 7.51
CA ALA A 190 11.35 4.54 8.49
C ALA A 190 10.81 4.30 9.90
N PHE A 191 9.73 4.99 10.28
CA PHE A 191 9.04 4.78 11.56
C PHE A 191 8.62 3.32 11.76
N LEU A 192 7.99 2.69 10.75
CA LEU A 192 7.58 1.28 10.82
C LEU A 192 8.79 0.35 11.03
N HIS A 193 9.86 0.57 10.27
CA HIS A 193 11.07 -0.26 10.29
C HIS A 193 11.89 -0.11 11.57
N THR A 194 11.86 1.06 12.20
CA THR A 194 12.56 1.32 13.47
C THR A 194 11.75 0.97 14.71
N SER A 195 10.48 0.57 14.55
CA SER A 195 9.69 0.05 15.68
C SER A 195 10.33 -1.21 16.27
N GLU A 196 10.10 -1.46 17.55
CA GLU A 196 10.62 -2.64 18.25
C GLU A 196 10.29 -3.95 17.52
N LYS A 197 9.09 -4.02 16.92
CA LYS A 197 8.61 -5.20 16.19
C LYS A 197 8.94 -5.18 14.70
N GLN A 198 9.69 -4.19 14.22
CA GLN A 198 10.12 -4.01 12.83
C GLN A 198 9.01 -4.31 11.81
N ILE A 199 7.93 -3.53 11.83
CA ILE A 199 6.77 -3.75 10.98
C ILE A 199 7.18 -3.69 9.49
N ILE A 200 6.88 -4.75 8.75
CA ILE A 200 7.07 -4.85 7.29
C ILE A 200 5.72 -4.55 6.63
N TYR A 201 5.67 -3.52 5.80
CA TYR A 201 4.45 -3.02 5.17
C TYR A 201 3.99 -3.87 3.99
N ARG A 202 4.93 -4.38 3.18
CA ARG A 202 4.78 -5.41 2.14
C ARG A 202 4.06 -5.01 0.85
N ASP A 203 3.20 -3.99 0.86
CA ASP A 203 2.47 -3.54 -0.33
C ASP A 203 2.75 -2.08 -0.71
N PHE A 204 4.02 -1.67 -0.64
CA PHE A 204 4.42 -0.29 -0.91
C PHE A 204 4.29 0.07 -2.40
N LYS A 205 3.34 0.97 -2.72
CA LYS A 205 3.00 1.41 -4.08
C LYS A 205 2.36 2.80 -4.09
N ALA A 206 2.37 3.48 -5.23
CA ALA A 206 1.84 4.84 -5.36
C ALA A 206 0.35 4.98 -4.99
N SER A 207 -0.47 3.94 -5.19
CA SER A 207 -1.90 3.97 -4.83
C SER A 207 -2.16 3.90 -3.33
N ASN A 208 -1.18 3.46 -2.54
CA ASN A 208 -1.26 3.38 -1.07
C ASN A 208 -0.61 4.59 -0.37
N ILE A 209 -0.19 5.61 -1.13
CA ILE A 209 0.30 6.89 -0.59
C ILE A 209 -0.81 7.90 -0.82
N LEU A 210 -1.51 8.28 0.24
CA LEU A 210 -2.58 9.26 0.19
C LEU A 210 -2.08 10.65 0.58
N LEU A 211 -2.75 11.68 0.05
CA LEU A 211 -2.33 13.08 0.16
C LEU A 211 -3.42 13.92 0.83
N ASP A 212 -3.02 14.73 1.82
CA ASP A 212 -3.90 15.72 2.44
C ASP A 212 -3.98 17.01 1.61
N GLU A 213 -4.66 18.04 2.10
CA GLU A 213 -4.83 19.31 1.38
C GLU A 213 -3.50 20.00 1.03
N ASP A 214 -2.48 19.82 1.87
CA ASP A 214 -1.15 20.42 1.71
C ASP A 214 -0.17 19.48 1.00
N TYR A 215 -0.66 18.39 0.39
CA TYR A 215 0.17 17.35 -0.23
C TYR A 215 1.15 16.67 0.74
N ASN A 216 0.83 16.61 2.04
CA ASN A 216 1.58 15.76 2.96
C ASN A 216 1.17 14.30 2.72
N ALA A 217 2.18 13.43 2.63
CA ALA A 217 1.98 12.02 2.33
C ALA A 217 1.67 11.20 3.58
N LYS A 218 0.65 10.34 3.47
CA LYS A 218 0.31 9.31 4.47
C LYS A 218 0.20 7.93 3.84
N ILE A 219 0.86 6.95 4.42
CA ILE A 219 0.75 5.54 4.00
C ILE A 219 -0.58 4.98 4.50
N SER A 220 -1.35 4.37 3.61
CA SER A 220 -2.65 3.73 3.89
C SER A 220 -2.56 2.21 3.77
N ASP A 221 -3.67 1.49 3.95
CA ASP A 221 -3.85 0.06 3.59
C ASP A 221 -2.84 -0.91 4.22
N PHE A 222 -3.03 -1.19 5.51
CA PHE A 222 -2.17 -2.08 6.31
C PHE A 222 -2.61 -3.56 6.28
N GLY A 223 -3.52 -3.92 5.37
CA GLY A 223 -4.13 -5.25 5.31
C GLY A 223 -3.14 -6.39 5.12
N LEU A 224 -1.98 -6.12 4.49
CA LEU A 224 -0.95 -7.12 4.20
C LEU A 224 0.28 -7.06 5.12
N ALA A 225 0.32 -6.08 6.03
CA ALA A 225 1.46 -5.82 6.91
C ALA A 225 1.78 -7.02 7.82
N LYS A 226 3.04 -7.10 8.24
CA LYS A 226 3.57 -8.17 9.08
C LYS A 226 4.51 -7.61 10.13
N LEU A 227 4.58 -8.30 11.27
CA LEU A 227 5.68 -8.09 12.22
C LEU A 227 6.95 -8.62 11.57
N GLY A 228 8.07 -7.96 11.87
CA GLY A 228 9.39 -8.37 11.42
C GLY A 228 9.81 -9.70 12.05
N PRO A 229 10.97 -10.22 11.62
CA PRO A 229 11.48 -11.47 12.17
C PRO A 229 11.72 -11.36 13.68
N SER A 230 11.42 -12.44 14.40
CA SER A 230 11.62 -12.57 15.85
C SER A 230 12.56 -13.75 16.13
N GLY A 231 13.09 -13.89 17.34
CA GLY A 231 13.84 -15.09 17.75
C GLY A 231 15.16 -15.33 16.98
N GLY A 232 15.83 -14.26 16.54
CA GLY A 232 17.14 -14.35 15.86
C GLY A 232 17.08 -14.67 14.36
N TYR A 233 15.90 -14.84 13.77
CA TYR A 233 15.75 -14.99 12.33
C TYR A 233 16.04 -13.68 11.57
N SER A 234 16.47 -13.79 10.32
CA SER A 234 16.73 -12.64 9.45
C SER A 234 15.55 -12.25 8.55
N HIS A 235 14.54 -13.11 8.46
CA HIS A 235 13.39 -12.96 7.56
C HIS A 235 12.12 -13.58 8.13
N VAL A 236 10.99 -13.21 7.53
CA VAL A 236 9.68 -13.81 7.78
C VAL A 236 9.32 -14.69 6.58
N THR A 237 9.16 -16.00 6.79
CA THR A 237 8.67 -16.91 5.74
C THR A 237 7.16 -16.83 5.67
N THR A 238 6.63 -16.42 4.51
CA THR A 238 5.19 -16.23 4.32
C THR A 238 4.79 -16.42 2.87
N ARG A 239 3.50 -16.70 2.62
CA ARG A 239 2.95 -16.76 1.25
C ARG A 239 3.30 -15.50 0.47
N ILE A 240 3.52 -15.58 -0.84
CA ILE A 240 3.81 -14.38 -1.64
C ILE A 240 2.54 -13.55 -1.78
N MET A 241 2.57 -12.28 -1.36
CA MET A 241 1.46 -11.32 -1.47
C MET A 241 2.00 -9.91 -1.71
N GLY A 242 1.15 -9.02 -2.19
CA GLY A 242 1.49 -7.66 -2.55
C GLY A 242 1.25 -7.44 -4.05
N THR A 243 1.52 -6.23 -4.50
CA THR A 243 1.24 -5.83 -5.88
C THR A 243 2.39 -6.24 -6.80
N TYR A 244 2.06 -6.96 -7.88
CA TYR A 244 3.03 -7.33 -8.91
C TYR A 244 3.69 -6.08 -9.51
N GLY A 245 5.01 -6.13 -9.72
CA GLY A 245 5.83 -4.99 -10.15
C GLY A 245 6.49 -4.19 -9.01
N TYR A 246 6.01 -4.34 -7.77
CA TYR A 246 6.58 -3.66 -6.60
C TYR A 246 7.32 -4.61 -5.64
N ALA A 247 7.01 -5.90 -5.70
CA ALA A 247 7.59 -6.91 -4.84
C ALA A 247 9.08 -7.14 -5.13
N ALA A 248 9.88 -7.22 -4.06
CA ALA A 248 11.31 -7.44 -4.16
C ALA A 248 11.65 -8.83 -4.78
N PRO A 249 12.71 -8.93 -5.60
CA PRO A 249 13.01 -10.15 -6.35
C PRO A 249 13.29 -11.37 -5.47
N GLU A 250 13.98 -11.19 -4.34
CA GLU A 250 14.23 -12.27 -3.38
C GLU A 250 12.94 -12.80 -2.75
N TYR A 251 11.98 -11.91 -2.49
CA TYR A 251 10.71 -12.28 -1.90
C TYR A 251 9.84 -13.06 -2.88
N VAL A 252 9.80 -12.64 -4.15
CA VAL A 252 9.10 -13.35 -5.22
C VAL A 252 9.73 -14.73 -5.47
N ALA A 253 11.07 -14.84 -5.40
CA ALA A 253 11.76 -16.09 -5.69
C ALA A 253 11.68 -17.12 -4.55
N THR A 254 11.65 -16.66 -3.29
CA THR A 254 11.84 -17.55 -2.12
C THR A 254 10.70 -17.53 -1.12
N GLY A 255 9.82 -16.52 -1.15
CA GLY A 255 8.85 -16.27 -0.09
C GLY A 255 9.45 -15.69 1.21
N HIS A 256 10.77 -15.43 1.24
CA HIS A 256 11.42 -14.78 2.37
C HIS A 256 11.20 -13.27 2.34
N LEU A 257 10.49 -12.77 3.34
CA LEU A 257 10.17 -11.36 3.48
C LEU A 257 11.15 -10.68 4.44
N TYR A 258 11.80 -9.61 3.98
CA TYR A 258 12.74 -8.81 4.76
C TYR A 258 12.19 -7.40 4.96
N VAL A 259 12.64 -6.69 5.99
CA VAL A 259 12.41 -5.24 6.14
C VAL A 259 12.90 -4.48 4.88
N LYS A 260 14.00 -4.94 4.29
CA LYS A 260 14.57 -4.39 3.04
C LYS A 260 13.76 -4.71 1.79
N SER A 261 12.71 -5.54 1.87
CA SER A 261 11.78 -5.74 0.77
C SER A 261 10.89 -4.50 0.56
N ASP A 262 10.51 -3.78 1.62
CA ASP A 262 9.81 -2.49 1.50
C ASP A 262 10.68 -1.40 0.86
N VAL A 263 11.99 -1.44 1.10
CA VAL A 263 12.95 -0.50 0.49
C VAL A 263 12.96 -0.67 -1.04
N TYR A 264 12.84 -1.91 -1.53
CA TYR A 264 12.72 -2.15 -2.96
C TYR A 264 11.44 -1.52 -3.52
N GLY A 265 10.29 -1.76 -2.87
CA GLY A 265 9.01 -1.14 -3.25
C GLY A 265 9.08 0.39 -3.23
N PHE A 266 9.77 0.98 -2.24
CA PHE A 266 10.05 2.41 -2.20
C PHE A 266 10.87 2.88 -3.41
N GLY A 267 11.89 2.12 -3.80
CA GLY A 267 12.68 2.38 -5.01
C GLY A 267 11.82 2.38 -6.28
N VAL A 268 10.85 1.47 -6.39
CA VAL A 268 9.90 1.44 -7.50
C VAL A 268 9.06 2.72 -7.51
N VAL A 269 8.45 3.09 -6.39
CA VAL A 269 7.65 4.33 -6.28
C VAL A 269 8.49 5.58 -6.55
N LEU A 270 9.74 5.64 -6.08
CA LEU A 270 10.61 6.77 -6.37
C LEU A 270 10.90 6.88 -7.87
N LEU A 271 11.04 5.75 -8.58
CA LEU A 271 11.17 5.74 -10.03
C LEU A 271 9.89 6.22 -10.73
N GLU A 272 8.71 5.84 -10.24
CA GLU A 272 7.43 6.37 -10.72
C GLU A 272 7.31 7.89 -10.50
N ILE A 273 7.78 8.39 -9.36
CA ILE A 273 7.80 9.82 -9.05
C ILE A 273 8.70 10.59 -10.04
N LEU A 274 9.87 10.05 -10.38
CA LEU A 274 10.81 10.69 -11.30
C LEU A 274 10.31 10.69 -12.75
N THR A 275 9.70 9.59 -13.18
CA THR A 275 9.35 9.34 -14.59
C THR A 275 7.90 9.71 -14.92
N GLY A 276 7.01 9.76 -13.91
CA GLY A 276 5.57 9.90 -14.14
C GLY A 276 4.93 8.68 -14.81
N LEU A 277 5.60 7.54 -14.81
CA LEU A 277 5.16 6.30 -15.47
C LEU A 277 4.84 5.21 -14.45
N ARG A 278 3.88 4.34 -14.78
CA ARG A 278 3.49 3.19 -13.94
C ARG A 278 4.61 2.15 -13.90
N ALA A 279 4.79 1.49 -12.76
CA ALA A 279 5.73 0.38 -12.61
C ALA A 279 5.50 -0.73 -13.64
N LEU A 280 4.23 -1.05 -13.91
CA LEU A 280 3.79 -1.96 -14.96
C LEU A 280 2.67 -1.32 -15.79
N ASP A 281 2.86 -1.32 -17.11
CA ASP A 281 1.87 -0.81 -18.06
C ASP A 281 1.90 -1.65 -19.34
N ARG A 282 0.80 -2.37 -19.59
CA ARG A 282 0.65 -3.26 -20.76
C ARG A 282 0.39 -2.49 -22.06
N ASN A 283 0.07 -1.21 -21.97
CA ASN A 283 -0.15 -0.36 -23.14
C ASN A 283 1.15 0.21 -23.70
N ARG A 284 2.27 0.07 -22.99
CA ARG A 284 3.61 0.44 -23.48
C ARG A 284 4.21 -0.66 -24.36
N PRO A 285 5.19 -0.33 -25.24
CA PRO A 285 5.97 -1.32 -25.97
C PRO A 285 6.53 -2.39 -25.03
N LEU A 286 6.70 -3.62 -25.53
CA LEU A 286 7.04 -4.79 -24.71
C LEU A 286 8.28 -4.55 -23.83
N GLU A 287 9.34 -3.95 -24.37
CA GLU A 287 10.57 -3.68 -23.59
C GLU A 287 10.38 -2.60 -22.52
N GLN A 288 9.31 -1.81 -22.60
CA GLN A 288 8.99 -0.72 -21.69
C GLN A 288 7.91 -1.07 -20.68
N GLN A 289 7.25 -2.23 -20.79
CA GLN A 289 6.14 -2.59 -19.91
C GLN A 289 6.55 -2.63 -18.44
N ASN A 290 7.74 -3.15 -18.15
CA ASN A 290 8.36 -3.10 -16.83
C ASN A 290 9.26 -1.85 -16.72
N LEU A 291 8.81 -0.89 -15.93
CA LEU A 291 9.51 0.38 -15.74
C LEU A 291 10.92 0.20 -15.18
N ILE A 292 11.10 -0.75 -14.26
CA ILE A 292 12.39 -0.99 -13.60
C ILE A 292 13.40 -1.45 -14.65
N GLU A 293 13.09 -2.49 -15.41
CA GLU A 293 14.00 -3.04 -16.41
C GLU A 293 14.32 -2.02 -17.51
N TRP A 294 13.33 -1.24 -17.94
CA TRP A 294 13.50 -0.23 -18.97
C TRP A 294 14.31 1.00 -18.52
N ALA A 295 14.02 1.56 -17.34
CA ALA A 295 14.61 2.83 -16.91
C ALA A 295 15.98 2.66 -16.23
N LYS A 296 16.24 1.51 -15.61
CA LYS A 296 17.46 1.28 -14.81
C LYS A 296 18.78 1.56 -15.55
N PRO A 297 18.95 1.20 -16.85
CA PRO A 297 20.15 1.54 -17.62
C PRO A 297 20.38 3.06 -17.79
N SER A 298 19.33 3.87 -17.65
CA SER A 298 19.37 5.32 -17.84
C SER A 298 19.65 6.10 -16.55
N LEU A 299 19.48 5.48 -15.37
CA LEU A 299 19.58 6.17 -14.07
C LEU A 299 21.02 6.59 -13.69
N SER A 300 22.03 5.98 -14.28
CA SER A 300 23.45 6.29 -13.99
C SER A 300 24.06 7.34 -14.92
N ASP A 301 23.40 7.65 -16.04
CA ASP A 301 23.92 8.59 -17.04
C ASP A 301 23.07 9.86 -17.07
N LYS A 302 23.74 11.03 -17.02
CA LYS A 302 23.05 12.33 -16.95
C LYS A 302 22.14 12.60 -18.16
N LYS A 303 22.58 12.27 -19.37
CA LYS A 303 21.83 12.55 -20.60
C LYS A 303 20.64 11.59 -20.71
N LYS A 304 20.86 10.30 -20.46
CA LYS A 304 19.81 9.28 -20.46
C LYS A 304 18.79 9.49 -19.34
N LEU A 305 19.23 9.95 -18.17
CA LEU A 305 18.31 10.31 -17.09
C LEU A 305 17.36 11.39 -17.56
N LYS A 306 17.88 12.46 -18.19
CA LYS A 306 17.03 13.56 -18.69
C LYS A 306 15.93 13.06 -19.63
N SER A 307 16.22 12.08 -20.49
CA SER A 307 15.23 11.55 -21.46
C SER A 307 14.14 10.67 -20.86
N ILE A 308 14.26 10.23 -19.61
CA ILE A 308 13.24 9.40 -18.94
C ILE A 308 12.49 10.14 -17.83
N MET A 309 12.95 11.34 -17.46
CA MET A 309 12.27 12.18 -16.48
C MET A 309 10.91 12.61 -17.02
N ASP A 310 9.95 12.80 -16.11
CA ASP A 310 8.63 13.30 -16.48
C ASP A 310 8.75 14.69 -17.10
N GLU A 311 8.34 14.81 -18.37
CA GLU A 311 8.40 16.05 -19.15
C GLU A 311 7.68 17.22 -18.45
N ARG A 312 6.65 16.93 -17.65
CA ARG A 312 5.85 17.96 -16.97
C ARG A 312 6.60 18.67 -15.84
N ILE A 313 7.73 18.13 -15.39
CA ILE A 313 8.60 18.76 -14.39
C ILE A 313 9.93 19.24 -15.00
N GLU A 314 10.05 19.28 -16.32
CA GLU A 314 11.24 19.82 -16.97
C GLU A 314 11.51 21.26 -16.52
N GLY A 315 12.78 21.58 -16.27
CA GLY A 315 13.21 22.89 -15.75
C GLY A 315 12.93 23.12 -14.26
N GLN A 316 12.21 22.24 -13.58
CA GLN A 316 11.87 22.41 -12.16
C GLN A 316 12.88 21.78 -11.19
N TYR A 317 13.91 21.11 -11.70
CA TYR A 317 14.92 20.43 -10.90
C TYR A 317 16.33 20.74 -11.39
N SER A 318 17.28 20.85 -10.46
CA SER A 318 18.69 20.86 -10.83
C SER A 318 19.16 19.45 -11.27
N THR A 319 20.09 19.39 -12.22
CA THR A 319 20.74 18.13 -12.60
C THR A 319 21.30 17.38 -11.38
N LYS A 320 21.90 18.11 -10.43
CA LYS A 320 22.50 17.52 -9.23
C LYS A 320 21.46 16.83 -8.36
N ALA A 321 20.29 17.43 -8.19
CA ALA A 321 19.17 16.85 -7.45
C ALA A 321 18.61 15.61 -8.15
N ALA A 322 18.36 15.69 -9.46
CA ALA A 322 17.89 14.57 -10.25
C ALA A 322 18.86 13.38 -10.23
N MET A 323 20.16 13.60 -10.44
CA MET A 323 21.16 12.53 -10.37
C MET A 323 21.23 11.88 -8.99
N ARG A 324 21.12 12.67 -7.90
CA ARG A 324 21.09 12.13 -6.55
C ARG A 324 19.85 11.28 -6.30
N ALA A 325 18.68 11.71 -6.77
CA ALA A 325 17.46 10.93 -6.68
C ALA A 325 17.57 9.63 -7.48
N ALA A 326 18.10 9.68 -8.72
CA ALA A 326 18.31 8.50 -9.55
C ALA A 326 19.29 7.49 -8.93
N HIS A 327 20.39 7.95 -8.34
CA HIS A 327 21.31 7.08 -7.60
C HIS A 327 20.67 6.47 -6.36
N LEU A 328 19.83 7.21 -5.63
CA LEU A 328 19.07 6.68 -4.50
C LEU A 328 18.10 5.58 -4.96
N THR A 329 17.38 5.80 -6.05
CA THR A 329 16.52 4.81 -6.70
C THR A 329 17.29 3.53 -7.03
N LEU A 330 18.46 3.64 -7.67
CA LEU A 330 19.33 2.50 -7.99
C LEU A 330 19.80 1.72 -6.75
N LYS A 331 20.07 2.41 -5.64
CA LYS A 331 20.44 1.78 -4.37
C LYS A 331 19.26 1.03 -3.75
N CYS A 332 18.06 1.57 -3.82
CA CYS A 332 16.85 0.92 -3.33
C CYS A 332 16.49 -0.33 -4.17
N LEU A 333 16.71 -0.27 -5.49
CA LEU A 333 16.42 -1.33 -6.45
C LEU A 333 17.54 -2.38 -6.60
N GLN A 334 18.47 -2.47 -5.64
CA GLN A 334 19.50 -3.51 -5.63
C GLN A 334 18.87 -4.91 -5.53
N ARG A 335 19.39 -5.87 -6.31
CA ARG A 335 18.90 -7.25 -6.28
C ARG A 335 19.22 -7.93 -4.95
N ASP A 336 20.42 -7.70 -4.41
CA ASP A 336 20.80 -8.15 -3.07
C ASP A 336 20.20 -7.20 -2.02
N HIS A 337 19.27 -7.70 -1.21
CA HIS A 337 18.59 -6.94 -0.17
C HIS A 337 19.55 -6.35 0.87
N ARG A 338 20.73 -6.96 1.09
CA ARG A 338 21.75 -6.48 2.04
C ARG A 338 22.41 -5.19 1.57
N LYS A 339 22.47 -4.97 0.25
CA LYS A 339 23.03 -3.76 -0.37
C LYS A 339 22.06 -2.58 -0.40
N ARG A 340 20.78 -2.81 -0.09
CA ARG A 340 19.78 -1.74 -0.01
C ARG A 340 19.99 -0.92 1.26
N PRO A 341 19.86 0.41 1.22
CA PRO A 341 19.95 1.26 2.41
C PRO A 341 18.78 0.98 3.38
N PRO A 342 18.92 1.21 4.69
CA PRO A 342 17.77 1.35 5.58
C PRO A 342 16.97 2.61 5.24
N MET A 343 15.67 2.61 5.56
CA MET A 343 14.79 3.75 5.24
C MET A 343 15.20 5.06 5.93
N LYS A 344 15.90 5.00 7.07
CA LYS A 344 16.51 6.18 7.70
C LYS A 344 17.49 6.88 6.75
N ASP A 345 18.42 6.13 6.14
CA ASP A 345 19.41 6.69 5.21
C ASP A 345 18.75 7.18 3.91
N VAL A 346 17.68 6.51 3.49
CA VAL A 346 16.84 6.95 2.35
C VAL A 346 16.23 8.31 2.65
N LEU A 347 15.60 8.48 3.83
CA LEU A 347 15.01 9.73 4.29
C LEU A 347 16.05 10.86 4.33
N GLU A 348 17.19 10.64 4.99
CA GLU A 348 18.26 11.64 5.06
C GLU A 348 18.77 12.03 3.67
N THR A 349 18.84 11.09 2.73
CA THR A 349 19.26 11.38 1.36
C THR A 349 18.23 12.24 0.63
N LEU A 350 16.94 12.00 0.82
CA LEU A 350 15.87 12.82 0.24
C LEU A 350 15.84 14.23 0.81
N GLU A 351 16.01 14.39 2.13
CA GLU A 351 16.11 15.71 2.78
C GLU A 351 17.33 16.49 2.25
N ARG A 352 18.46 15.81 2.01
CA ARG A 352 19.62 16.40 1.33
C ARG A 352 19.38 16.73 -0.15
N ILE A 353 18.42 16.08 -0.82
CA ILE A 353 18.02 16.39 -2.21
C ILE A 353 17.14 17.64 -2.22
N GLU A 354 16.16 17.72 -1.33
CA GLU A 354 15.27 18.89 -1.15
C GLU A 354 16.07 20.17 -0.85
N ALA A 355 17.11 20.07 -0.03
CA ALA A 355 17.98 21.20 0.29
C ALA A 355 18.84 21.71 -0.89
N ILE A 356 18.90 21.00 -2.02
CA ILE A 356 19.62 21.46 -3.22
C ILE A 356 18.78 22.53 -3.89
N LYS A 357 19.08 23.79 -3.59
CA LYS A 357 18.45 24.94 -4.23
C LYS A 357 18.53 24.81 -5.75
N ASN A 358 17.38 24.91 -6.41
CA ASN A 358 17.32 25.19 -7.84
C ASN A 358 17.93 26.58 -8.04
N ARG A 359 19.18 26.65 -8.49
CA ARG A 359 19.71 27.91 -9.02
C ARG A 359 18.81 28.23 -10.23
N ARG A 360 17.95 29.24 -10.09
CA ARG A 360 17.37 29.92 -11.24
C ARG A 360 18.55 30.36 -12.10
N GLN A 361 18.69 29.77 -13.28
CA GLN A 361 19.51 30.36 -14.33
C GLN A 361 18.74 31.52 -14.94
#